data_AF-A0AAP1RB06-F1
#
_entry.id   AF-A0AAP1RB06-F1
#
_cell.length_a   1.000
_cell.length_b   1.000
_cell.length_c   1.000
_cell.angle_alpha   90.00
_cell.angle_beta   90.00
_cell.angle_gamma   90.00
#
_symmetry.space_group_name_H-M   'P 1'
#
loop_
_entity.id
_entity.type
_entity.pdbx_description
1 polymer ?
#
loop_
_entity_poly.entity_id
_entity_poly.type
_entity_poly.pdbx_seq_one_letter_code
_entity_poly.pdbx_strand_id
1 'polypeptide(L)' 'MEFKDLPMPFQEMAANVIRSQLATLDLSTVEKETIDTISGNVRRAFIGLYEEKRLFGGQNSPENKNQANDEKLNEPPRES' A
#
# COMPACT_ATOMS: atom_id res chain seq x y z
N MET A 1 9.31 6.94 -2.53
CA MET A 1 8.75 6.16 -1.41
C MET A 1 9.79 5.15 -0.95
N GLU A 2 10.01 5.02 0.35
CA GLU A 2 10.84 3.97 0.94
C GLU A 2 9.99 2.76 1.33
N PHE A 3 10.62 1.60 1.53
CA PHE A 3 9.89 0.37 1.89
C PHE A 3 9.06 0.51 3.18
N LYS A 4 9.53 1.32 4.14
CA LYS A 4 8.84 1.60 5.41
C LYS A 4 7.54 2.39 5.22
N ASP A 5 7.38 3.06 4.09
CA ASP A 5 6.20 3.86 3.76
C ASP A 5 5.10 3.00 3.12
N LEU A 6 5.40 1.73 2.77
CA LEU A 6 4.41 0.81 2.21
C LEU A 6 3.36 0.42 3.27
N PRO A 7 2.11 0.16 2.88
CA PRO A 7 1.12 -0.38 3.80
C PRO A 7 1.56 -1.73 4.41
N MET A 8 1.14 -2.00 5.64
CA MET A 8 1.53 -3.20 6.37
C MET A 8 1.35 -4.51 5.58
N PRO A 9 0.23 -4.71 4.85
CA PRO A 9 0.04 -5.92 4.05
C PRO A 9 1.12 -6.13 2.96
N PHE A 10 1.61 -5.04 2.35
CA PHE A 10 2.68 -5.13 1.34
C PHE A 10 4.03 -5.43 1.98
N GLN A 11 4.30 -4.87 3.16
CA GLN A 11 5.51 -5.18 3.92
C GLN A 11 5.53 -6.66 4.37
N GLU A 12 4.40 -7.17 4.87
CA GLU A 12 4.26 -8.58 5.25
C GLU A 12 4.43 -9.52 4.06
N MET A 13 3.82 -9.20 2.92
CA MET A 13 3.97 -10.01 1.71
C MET A 13 5.42 -10.02 1.22
N ALA A 14 6.08 -8.87 1.18
CA ALA A 14 7.51 -8.79 0.84
C ALA A 14 8.38 -9.59 1.82
N ALA A 15 8.09 -9.52 3.12
CA ALA A 15 8.80 -10.31 4.13
C ALA A 15 8.61 -11.82 3.91
N ASN A 16 7.40 -12.26 3.54
CA ASN A 16 7.12 -13.66 3.23
C ASN A 16 7.86 -14.13 1.98
N VAL A 17 7.94 -13.30 0.94
CA VAL A 17 8.71 -13.60 -0.27
C VAL A 17 10.20 -13.75 0.05
N ILE A 18 10.78 -12.81 0.83
CA ILE A 18 12.17 -12.89 1.26
C ILE A 18 12.41 -14.19 2.04
N ARG A 19 11.54 -14.53 3.00
CA ARG A 19 11.65 -15.77 3.77
C ARG A 19 11.61 -17.01 2.88
N SER A 20 10.67 -17.08 1.93
CA SER A 20 10.60 -18.20 0.99
C SER A 20 11.84 -18.31 0.11
N GLN A 21 12.37 -17.18 -0.39
CA GLN A 21 13.60 -17.19 -1.18
C GLN A 21 14.80 -17.63 -0.35
N LEU A 22 14.95 -17.10 0.87
CA LEU A 22 16.03 -17.50 1.78
C LEU A 22 15.93 -18.97 2.21
N ALA A 23 14.72 -19.53 2.32
CA ALA A 23 14.53 -20.94 2.65
C ALA A 23 15.03 -21.90 1.55
N THR A 24 15.17 -21.41 0.31
CA THR A 24 15.75 -22.21 -0.80
C THR A 24 17.28 -22.14 -0.84
N LEU A 25 17.87 -21.23 -0.08
CA LEU A 25 19.32 -21.03 -0.04
C LEU A 25 19.91 -21.77 1.15
N ASP A 26 21.11 -22.28 0.94
CA ASP A 26 21.93 -22.75 2.05
C ASP A 26 22.52 -21.54 2.76
N LEU A 27 21.86 -21.12 3.84
CA LEU A 27 22.26 -19.96 4.63
C LEU A 27 23.66 -20.09 5.27
N SER A 28 24.24 -21.30 5.28
CA SER A 28 25.58 -21.54 5.79
C SER A 28 26.69 -21.17 4.79
N THR A 29 26.37 -21.14 3.50
CA THR A 29 27.33 -20.85 2.41
C THR A 29 27.04 -19.54 1.70
N VAL A 30 25.82 -19.02 1.83
CA VAL A 30 25.41 -17.77 1.20
C VAL A 30 26.10 -16.56 1.84
N GLU A 31 26.63 -15.68 1.00
CA GLU A 31 27.22 -14.42 1.47
C GLU A 31 26.14 -13.42 1.88
N LYS A 32 26.48 -12.57 2.87
CA LYS A 32 25.60 -11.47 3.31
C LYS A 32 25.18 -10.57 2.15
N GLU A 33 26.09 -10.33 1.19
CA GLU A 33 25.79 -9.53 -0.01
C GLU A 33 24.64 -10.12 -0.84
N THR A 34 24.57 -11.45 -0.95
CA THR A 34 23.48 -12.13 -1.66
C THR A 34 22.14 -11.91 -0.94
N ILE A 35 22.13 -12.01 0.40
CA ILE A 35 20.95 -11.74 1.22
C ILE A 35 20.49 -10.27 1.09
N ASP A 36 21.44 -9.33 1.14
CA ASP A 36 21.17 -7.90 0.98
C ASP A 36 20.64 -7.59 -0.42
N THR A 37 21.20 -8.24 -1.45
CA THR A 37 20.76 -8.10 -2.85
C THR A 37 19.33 -8.61 -3.03
N ILE A 38 19.02 -9.81 -2.53
CA ILE A 38 17.67 -10.39 -2.57
C ILE A 38 16.69 -9.46 -1.85
N SER A 39 17.01 -9.07 -0.62
CA SER A 39 16.17 -8.19 0.19
C SER A 39 15.94 -6.84 -0.50
N GLY A 40 16.99 -6.25 -1.06
CA GLY A 40 16.93 -4.99 -1.79
C GLY A 40 16.08 -5.08 -3.06
N ASN A 41 16.18 -6.18 -3.80
CA ASN A 41 15.41 -6.42 -5.02
C ASN A 41 13.93 -6.61 -4.70
N VAL A 42 13.59 -7.43 -3.70
CA VAL A 42 12.19 -7.63 -3.27
C VAL A 42 11.58 -6.31 -2.81
N ARG A 43 12.29 -5.56 -1.95
CA ARG A 43 11.80 -4.26 -1.47
C ARG A 43 11.55 -3.29 -2.63
N ARG A 44 12.49 -3.15 -3.57
CA ARG A 44 12.34 -2.28 -4.74
C ARG A 44 11.18 -2.72 -5.64
N ALA A 45 11.02 -4.01 -5.88
CA ALA A 45 9.92 -4.54 -6.69
C ALA A 45 8.55 -4.21 -6.05
N PHE A 46 8.40 -4.41 -4.75
CA PHE A 46 7.15 -4.09 -4.04
C PHE A 46 6.86 -2.59 -3.99
N ILE A 47 7.87 -1.74 -3.82
CA ILE A 47 7.72 -0.28 -3.92
C ILE A 47 7.24 0.10 -5.34
N GLY A 48 7.88 -0.44 -6.37
CA GLY A 48 7.51 -0.19 -7.76
C GLY A 48 6.06 -0.59 -8.05
N LEU A 49 5.67 -1.81 -7.65
CA LEU A 49 4.31 -2.32 -7.82
C LEU A 49 3.26 -1.47 -7.09
N TYR A 50 3.57 -1.00 -5.88
CA TYR A 50 2.65 -0.18 -5.11
C TYR A 50 2.49 1.23 -5.71
N GLU A 51 3.59 1.88 -6.09
CA GLU A 51 3.56 3.18 -6.76
C GLU A 51 2.82 3.10 -8.10
N GLU A 52 3.05 2.04 -8.88
CA GLU A 52 2.33 1.78 -10.14
C GLU A 52 0.82 1.62 -9.89
N LYS A 53 0.43 0.77 -8.93
CA LYS A 53 -0.97 0.64 -8.51
C LYS A 53 -1.58 1.95 -8.02
N ARG A 54 -0.80 2.82 -7.38
CA ARG A 54 -1.25 4.14 -6.91
C ARG A 54 -1.46 5.12 -8.07
N LEU A 55 -0.58 5.09 -9.06
CA LEU A 55 -0.67 5.92 -10.28
C LEU A 55 -1.88 5.51 -11.14
N PHE A 56 -2.18 4.22 -11.26
CA PHE A 56 -3.34 3.73 -12.01
C PHE A 56 -4.64 3.66 -11.20
N GLY A 57 -4.57 3.57 -9.87
CA GLY A 57 -5.73 3.53 -8.96
C GLY A 57 -6.24 4.90 -8.52
N GLY A 58 -5.56 5.99 -8.91
CA GLY A 58 -5.89 7.36 -8.55
C GLY A 58 -6.97 8.04 -9.40
N GLN A 59 -7.49 7.40 -10.46
CA GLN A 59 -8.57 7.98 -11.28
C GLN A 59 -9.98 7.73 -10.72
N ASN A 60 -10.09 7.10 -9.56
CA ASN A 60 -11.35 6.84 -8.88
C ASN A 60 -11.17 7.19 -7.40
N SER A 61 -10.91 8.47 -7.16
CA SER A 61 -11.08 9.09 -5.85
C SER A 61 -12.53 8.89 -5.39
N PRO A 62 -12.81 8.24 -4.24
CA PRO A 62 -14.09 8.41 -3.61
C PRO A 62 -14.08 9.82 -3.02
N GLU A 63 -14.63 10.78 -3.75
CA GLU A 63 -15.05 12.05 -3.14
C GLU A 63 -15.99 11.69 -1.98
N ASN A 64 -15.43 11.78 -0.76
CA ASN A 64 -16.12 11.53 0.49
C ASN A 64 -17.26 12.54 0.63
N LYS A 65 -18.47 12.04 0.37
CA LYS A 65 -19.75 12.55 0.82
C LYS A 65 -19.76 12.67 2.35
N ASN A 66 -19.32 13.78 2.93
CA ASN A 66 -19.67 14.18 4.30
C ASN A 66 -19.38 15.68 4.49
N GLN A 67 -20.28 16.54 4.03
CA GLN A 67 -20.40 17.88 4.62
C GLN A 67 -21.64 17.85 5.52
N ALA A 68 -21.37 18.15 6.79
CA ALA A 68 -22.20 17.88 7.95
C ALA A 68 -23.58 18.54 7.90
N ASN A 69 -24.56 17.86 8.47
CA ASN A 69 -25.83 18.41 8.89
C ASN A 69 -25.60 19.52 9.92
N ASP A 70 -26.25 20.67 9.75
CA ASP A 70 -26.92 21.47 10.79
C ASP A 70 -27.32 22.84 10.23
N GLU A 71 -28.50 22.95 9.60
CA GLU A 71 -29.38 24.08 9.89
C GLU A 71 -30.85 23.70 9.69
N LYS A 72 -31.65 24.16 10.63
CA LYS A 72 -33.02 23.81 10.93
C LYS A 72 -34.01 23.87 9.75
N LEU A 73 -34.87 22.84 9.74
CA LEU A 73 -36.34 22.93 9.64
C LEU A 73 -36.88 24.38 9.51
N ASN A 74 -37.24 24.79 8.30
CA ASN A 74 -38.28 25.78 8.07
C ASN A 74 -39.19 25.26 6.96
N GLU A 75 -40.47 25.20 7.30
CA GLU A 75 -41.57 24.49 6.67
C GLU A 75 -41.96 25.11 5.30
N PRO A 76 -42.41 24.32 4.30
CA PRO A 76 -43.37 24.79 3.30
C PRO A 76 -44.80 24.44 3.80
N PRO A 77 -45.91 24.91 3.20
CA PRO A 77 -46.07 25.75 2.01
C PRO A 77 -47.04 26.94 2.27
N ARG A 78 -47.20 27.86 1.32
CA ARG A 78 -48.51 28.49 1.08
C ARG A 78 -48.73 28.73 -0.41
N GLU A 79 -49.56 27.86 -0.98
CA GLU A 79 -50.38 28.19 -2.14
C GLU A 79 -51.56 29.05 -1.67
N SER A 80 -51.81 30.17 -2.36
CA SER A 80 -53.12 30.80 -2.60
C SER A 80 -52.95 31.93 -3.61
#